data_AF-A0A3B8I5U0-F1
#
_entry.id   AF-A0A3B8I5U0-F1
#
_cell.length_a   1.000
_cell.length_b   1.000
_cell.length_c   1.000
_cell.angle_alpha   90.00
_cell.angle_beta   90.00
_cell.angle_gamma   90.00
#
_symmetry.space_group_name_H-M   'P 1'
#
loop_
_entity.id
_entity.type
_entity.pdbx_description
1 polymer ?
#
loop_
_entity_poly.entity_id
_entity_poly.type
_entity_poly.pdbx_seq_one_letter_code
_entity_poly.pdbx_strand_id
1 'polypeptide(L)'
;MDVEFTHSESYEALKKEQKLKSPDVTHRRTVIAGQTLPMLCKEVYGHERYYLKVARANRLNDFRNLVPGMEIHFPPIKPEPKA
;
A
#
# COMPACT_ATOMS: atom_id res chain seq x y z
N MET A 1 20.33 44.89 -1.08
CA MET A 1 18.90 44.94 -1.41
C MET A 1 18.71 43.84 -2.43
N ASP A 2 18.57 42.60 -1.95
CA ASP A 2 18.83 41.41 -2.76
C ASP A 2 17.70 40.41 -2.52
N VAL A 3 16.79 40.35 -3.49
CA VAL A 3 15.70 39.38 -3.53
C VAL A 3 16.13 38.33 -4.56
N GLU A 4 16.53 37.15 -4.09
CA GLU A 4 16.79 36.01 -4.97
C GLU A 4 15.58 35.08 -4.96
N PHE A 5 14.76 35.21 -6.00
CA PHE A 5 13.69 34.28 -6.32
C PHE A 5 14.26 33.18 -7.21
N THR A 6 14.42 31.96 -6.67
CA THR A 6 14.66 30.76 -7.49
C THR A 6 13.53 29.77 -7.28
N HIS A 7 12.63 29.76 -8.26
CA HIS A 7 11.51 28.85 -8.40
C HIS A 7 12.01 27.48 -8.88
N SER A 8 11.70 26.40 -8.16
CA SER A 8 11.74 25.04 -8.71
C SER A 8 10.66 24.15 -8.08
N GLU A 9 9.39 24.52 -8.25
CA GLU A 9 8.58 23.89 -9.30
C GLU A 9 8.21 22.40 -9.27
N SER A 10 8.94 21.47 -8.63
CA SER A 10 8.98 20.12 -9.26
C SER A 10 9.18 18.89 -8.35
N TYR A 11 8.85 18.96 -7.06
CA TYR A 11 8.80 17.76 -6.20
C TYR A 11 7.58 17.66 -5.27
N GLU A 12 6.96 18.79 -4.92
CA GLU A 12 5.87 18.78 -3.94
C GLU A 12 4.52 18.36 -4.53
N ALA A 13 4.27 18.63 -5.81
CA ALA A 13 3.01 18.30 -6.47
C ALA A 13 2.78 16.78 -6.54
N LEU A 14 3.81 16.02 -6.92
CA LEU A 14 3.79 14.54 -6.92
C LEU A 14 3.56 13.96 -5.51
N LYS A 15 4.12 14.59 -4.48
CA LYS A 15 3.92 14.17 -3.09
C LYS A 15 2.51 14.46 -2.57
N LYS A 16 1.86 15.53 -3.05
CA LYS A 16 0.49 15.89 -2.64
C LYS A 16 -0.56 14.98 -3.27
N GLU A 17 -0.40 14.56 -4.52
CA GLU A 17 -1.30 13.54 -5.11
C GLU A 17 -1.14 12.18 -4.43
N GLN A 18 0.06 11.82 -3.97
CA GLN A 18 0.26 10.59 -3.19
C GLN A 18 -0.29 10.69 -1.76
N LYS A 19 -0.38 11.88 -1.16
CA LYS A 19 -0.95 12.10 0.17
C LYS A 19 -2.47 11.90 0.24
N LEU A 20 -3.17 11.82 -0.89
CA LEU A 20 -4.60 11.45 -0.92
C LEU A 20 -4.84 9.95 -0.67
N LYS A 21 -3.79 9.12 -0.70
CA LYS A 21 -3.83 7.75 -0.16
C LYS A 21 -3.25 7.80 1.25
N SER A 22 -4.11 8.16 2.19
CA SER A 22 -3.81 8.45 3.59
C SER A 22 -2.64 7.62 4.17
N PRO A 23 -1.67 8.25 4.84
CA PRO A 23 -0.53 7.57 5.48
C PRO A 23 -0.92 6.64 6.64
N ASP A 24 -2.20 6.58 6.99
CA ASP A 24 -2.81 5.55 7.83
C ASP A 24 -3.35 4.38 6.98
N VAL A 25 -2.43 3.56 6.48
CA VAL A 25 -2.68 2.46 5.54
C VAL A 25 -3.39 1.25 6.17
N THR A 26 -4.22 1.47 7.21
CA THR A 26 -5.14 0.47 7.77
C THR A 26 -6.35 0.32 6.85
N HIS A 27 -6.10 -0.03 5.59
CA HIS A 27 -7.12 -0.07 4.56
C HIS A 27 -7.62 -1.50 4.40
N ARG A 28 -8.91 -1.70 4.73
CA ARG A 28 -9.62 -2.84 4.18
C ARG A 28 -9.70 -2.65 2.66
N ARG A 29 -9.42 -3.71 1.91
CA ARG A 29 -9.53 -3.73 0.45
C ARG A 29 -10.47 -4.84 0.06
N THR A 30 -11.41 -4.54 -0.83
CA THR A 30 -12.27 -5.56 -1.44
C THR A 30 -11.50 -6.22 -2.58
N VAL A 31 -11.44 -7.56 -2.55
CA VAL A 31 -10.84 -8.34 -3.64
C VAL A 31 -11.75 -8.26 -4.85
N ILE A 32 -11.16 -8.04 -6.04
CA ILE A 32 -11.87 -8.19 -7.32
C ILE A 32 -11.33 -9.42 -8.05
N ALA A 33 -12.08 -9.92 -9.02
CA ALA A 33 -11.65 -11.05 -9.84
C ALA A 33 -10.31 -10.77 -10.53
N GLY A 34 -9.38 -11.73 -10.46
CA GLY A 34 -8.04 -11.62 -11.04
C GLY A 34 -6.99 -10.96 -10.12
N GLN A 35 -7.38 -10.40 -8.98
CA GLN A 35 -6.42 -9.94 -7.98
C GLN A 35 -5.95 -11.08 -7.07
N THR A 36 -4.69 -10.99 -6.64
CA THR A 36 -4.08 -11.95 -5.71
C THR A 36 -3.57 -11.23 -4.47
N LEU A 37 -3.44 -11.97 -3.37
CA LEU A 37 -2.94 -11.41 -2.11
C LEU A 37 -1.54 -10.78 -2.24
N PRO A 38 -0.57 -11.42 -2.94
CA PRO A 38 0.76 -10.84 -3.15
C PRO A 38 0.72 -9.54 -3.95
N MET A 39 -0.15 -9.45 -4.96
CA MET A 39 -0.34 -8.23 -5.77
C MET A 39 -0.84 -7.07 -4.90
N LEU A 40 -1.89 -7.32 -4.11
CA LEU A 40 -2.41 -6.35 -3.15
C LEU A 40 -1.36 -5.92 -2.13
N CYS A 41 -0.55 -6.87 -1.63
CA CYS A 41 0.54 -6.56 -0.69
C CYS A 41 1.62 -5.69 -1.33
N LYS A 42 1.94 -5.92 -2.61
CA LYS A 42 2.89 -5.09 -3.35
C LYS A 42 2.37 -3.67 -3.54
N GLU A 43 1.07 -3.48 -3.78
CA GLU A 43 0.47 -2.15 -3.85
C GLU A 43 0.43 -1.42 -2.49
N VAL A 44 0.13 -2.14 -1.41
CA VAL A 44 -0.08 -1.56 -0.08
C VAL A 44 1.25 -1.32 0.64
N TYR A 45 2.18 -2.27 0.58
CA TYR A 45 3.44 -2.23 1.33
C TYR A 45 4.68 -2.05 0.44
N GLY A 46 4.51 -2.01 -0.88
CA GLY A 46 5.63 -1.99 -1.83
C GLY A 46 6.32 -3.35 -2.00
N HIS A 47 5.93 -4.38 -1.25
CA HIS A 47 6.56 -5.71 -1.32
C HIS A 47 5.53 -6.83 -1.18
N GLU A 48 5.59 -7.80 -2.09
CA GLU A 48 4.69 -8.95 -2.08
C GLU A 48 4.87 -9.89 -0.88
N ARG A 49 6.09 -10.02 -0.31
CA ARG A 49 6.45 -10.95 0.78
C ARG A 49 5.57 -10.84 2.03
N TYR A 50 4.90 -9.71 2.19
CA TYR A 50 4.00 -9.46 3.30
C TYR A 50 2.67 -10.22 3.22
N TYR A 51 2.36 -10.91 2.11
CA TYR A 51 1.14 -11.70 1.95
C TYR A 51 0.94 -12.74 3.07
N LEU A 52 2.02 -13.30 3.62
CA LEU A 52 1.96 -14.23 4.76
C LEU A 52 1.44 -13.56 6.03
N LYS A 53 1.87 -12.33 6.31
CA LYS A 53 1.42 -11.56 7.48
C LYS A 53 -0.07 -11.18 7.30
N VAL A 54 -0.45 -10.74 6.11
CA VAL A 54 -1.84 -10.40 5.79
C VAL A 54 -2.75 -11.63 5.84
N ALA A 55 -2.34 -12.76 5.27
CA ALA A 55 -3.11 -14.00 5.29
C ALA A 55 -3.39 -14.45 6.73
N ARG A 56 -2.37 -14.41 7.61
CA ARG A 56 -2.53 -14.72 9.03
C ARG A 56 -3.45 -13.72 9.74
N ALA A 57 -3.30 -12.43 9.48
CA ALA A 57 -4.15 -11.40 10.07
C ALA A 57 -5.64 -11.54 9.67
N ASN A 58 -5.91 -12.05 8.47
CA ASN A 58 -7.26 -12.25 7.94
C ASN A 58 -7.77 -13.68 8.08
N ARG A 59 -7.00 -14.57 8.75
CA ARG A 59 -7.32 -16.01 8.87
C ARG A 59 -7.62 -16.66 7.50
N LEU A 60 -6.90 -16.24 6.46
CA LEU A 60 -7.02 -16.80 5.12
C LEU A 60 -6.23 -18.11 5.04
N ASN A 61 -6.96 -19.23 5.01
CA ASN A 61 -6.37 -20.56 4.82
C ASN A 61 -5.99 -20.78 3.35
N ASP A 62 -6.80 -20.28 2.42
CA ASP A 62 -6.52 -20.30 0.99
C ASP A 62 -6.32 -18.87 0.46
N PHE A 63 -5.10 -18.35 0.64
CA PHE A 63 -4.70 -17.05 0.09
C PHE A 63 -4.26 -17.12 -1.38
N ARG A 64 -4.27 -18.33 -1.97
CA ARG A 64 -3.99 -18.53 -3.40
C ARG A 64 -5.25 -18.31 -4.22
N ASN A 65 -6.40 -18.73 -3.70
CA ASN A 65 -7.71 -18.52 -4.30
C ASN A 65 -8.51 -17.52 -3.46
N LEU A 66 -8.28 -16.22 -3.69
CA LEU A 66 -9.10 -15.20 -3.06
C LEU A 66 -10.50 -15.18 -3.69
N VAL A 67 -11.52 -15.10 -2.85
CA VAL A 67 -12.92 -14.97 -3.30
C VAL A 67 -13.17 -13.49 -3.64
N PRO A 68 -13.53 -13.16 -4.89
CA PRO A 68 -13.92 -11.79 -5.24
C PRO A 68 -15.10 -11.33 -4.37
N GLY A 69 -15.05 -10.08 -3.91
CA GLY A 69 -16.03 -9.52 -2.99
C GLY A 69 -15.65 -9.67 -1.51
N MET A 70 -14.61 -10.43 -1.16
CA MET A 70 -14.15 -10.50 0.22
C MET A 70 -13.35 -9.24 0.62
N GLU A 71 -13.54 -8.77 1.84
CA GLU A 71 -12.70 -7.72 2.43
C GLU A 71 -11.45 -8.32 3.06
N ILE A 72 -10.30 -7.78 2.68
CA ILE A 72 -9.01 -8.11 3.27
C ILE A 72 -8.49 -6.91 4.03
N HIS A 73 -8.21 -7.11 5.30
CA HIS A 73 -7.60 -6.14 6.20
C HIS A 73 -6.08 -6.13 6.05
N PHE A 74 -5.50 -4.99 5.69
CA PHE A 74 -4.06 -4.82 5.60
C PHE A 74 -3.53 -4.18 6.90
N PRO A 75 -2.97 -4.96 7.85
CA PRO A 75 -2.43 -4.38 9.07
C PRO A 75 -1.23 -3.48 8.77
N PRO A 76 -0.93 -2.46 9.58
CA PRO A 76 0.29 -1.67 9.42
C PRO A 76 1.51 -2.57 9.68
N ILE A 77 2.32 -2.78 8.64
CA ILE A 77 3.57 -3.53 8.74
C ILE A 77 4.68 -2.50 8.73
N LYS A 78 5.54 -2.52 9.76
CA LYS A 78 6.76 -1.71 9.74
C LYS A 78 7.60 -2.21 8.54
N PRO A 79 7.86 -1.37 7.52
CA PRO A 79 8.76 -1.77 6.45
C PRO A 79 10.12 -2.04 7.08
N GLU A 80 10.67 -3.23 6.84
CA GLU A 80 12.08 -3.47 7.17
C GLU A 80 12.92 -2.50 6.33
N PRO A 81 13.95 -1.86 6.92
CA PRO A 81 14.83 -0.99 6.16
C PRO A 81 15.40 -1.81 5.00
N LYS A 82 15.26 -1.31 3.77
CA LYS A 82 15.99 -1.87 2.62
C LYS A 82 17.47 -1.79 2.97
N ALA A 83 18.11 -2.96 3.09
CA ALA A 83 19.56 -3.09 3.17
C ALA A 83 20.20 -2.67 1.84
#